data_AF-A0A952L615-F1
#
_entry.id   AF-A0A952L615-F1
#
_cell.length_a   1.000
_cell.length_b   1.000
_cell.length_c   1.000
_cell.angle_alpha   90.00
_cell.angle_beta   90.00
_cell.angle_gamma   90.00
#
_symmetry.space_group_name_H-M   'P 1'
#
loop_
_entity.id
_entity.type
_entity.pdbx_description
1 polymer ?
#
loop_
_entity_poly.entity_id
_entity_poly.type
_entity_poly.pdbx_seq_one_letter_code
_entity_poly.pdbx_strand_id
1 'polypeptide(L)'
;MQALLDTMASLAEVPTDAQRLFHGRGGRFPGCEHLALDAYPPVLLLTSFEPLADEALAAIVAALETRWREIAPEGEPLNWVYQCRQEGGRTDTRLMAGAVPEPHIVTEAGTRYLVHLLRGQNHGLFLDMAEGRRWVREHVQPGAKVLNLFAY
;
A
#
# COMPACT_ATOMS: atom_id res chain seq x y z
N MET A 1 10.18 6.39 -12.92
CA MET A 1 9.99 4.93 -12.69
C MET A 1 11.14 4.26 -11.94
N GLN A 2 12.42 4.48 -12.31
CA GLN A 2 13.56 3.74 -11.71
C GLN A 2 13.57 3.71 -10.17
N ALA A 3 13.32 4.83 -9.50
CA ALA A 3 13.30 4.88 -8.04
C ALA A 3 12.25 3.96 -7.39
N LEU A 4 11.11 3.72 -8.06
CA LEU A 4 10.12 2.74 -7.60
C LEU A 4 10.68 1.32 -7.71
N LEU A 5 11.32 1.00 -8.84
CA LEU A 5 11.92 -0.32 -9.07
C LEU A 5 13.06 -0.59 -8.09
N ASP A 6 13.89 0.42 -7.81
CA ASP A 6 14.96 0.33 -6.80
C ASP A 6 14.37 0.10 -5.40
N THR A 7 13.25 0.75 -5.08
CA THR A 7 12.54 0.54 -3.82
C THR A 7 12.04 -0.88 -3.69
N MET A 8 11.41 -1.43 -4.75
CA MET A 8 11.00 -2.83 -4.80
C MET A 8 12.19 -3.77 -4.60
N ALA A 9 13.28 -3.55 -5.33
CA ALA A 9 14.50 -4.37 -5.22
C ALA A 9 15.15 -4.31 -3.82
N SER A 10 14.94 -3.22 -3.07
CA SER A 10 15.52 -3.01 -1.75
C SER A 10 14.72 -3.64 -0.58
N LEU A 11 13.50 -4.14 -0.82
CA LEU A 11 12.65 -4.71 0.23
C LEU A 11 13.33 -5.90 0.91
N ALA A 12 13.83 -5.77 2.13
CA ALA A 12 14.61 -6.81 2.78
C ALA A 12 13.82 -8.10 3.08
N GLU A 13 12.52 -7.95 3.39
CA GLU A 13 11.62 -9.03 3.76
C GLU A 13 10.19 -8.70 3.32
N VAL A 14 9.31 -9.70 3.35
CA VAL A 14 7.87 -9.48 3.09
C VAL A 14 7.30 -8.58 4.20
N PRO A 15 6.65 -7.45 3.88
CA PRO A 15 6.03 -6.60 4.88
C PRO A 15 4.98 -7.35 5.70
N THR A 16 5.05 -7.25 7.03
CA THR A 16 4.12 -7.89 7.96
C THR A 16 3.06 -6.94 8.51
N ASP A 17 3.35 -5.63 8.52
CA ASP A 17 2.43 -4.56 8.89
C ASP A 17 2.11 -3.65 7.69
N ALA A 18 0.95 -2.98 7.77
CA ALA A 18 0.52 -2.00 6.79
C ALA A 18 1.42 -0.76 6.85
N GLN A 19 1.99 -0.36 5.71
CA GLN A 19 2.94 0.74 5.63
C GLN A 19 3.11 1.27 4.21
N ARG A 20 3.59 2.51 4.08
CA ARG A 20 4.02 3.08 2.80
C ARG A 20 5.44 2.67 2.48
N LEU A 21 5.63 1.93 1.40
CA LEU A 21 6.94 1.48 0.92
C LEU A 21 7.59 2.53 0.00
N PHE A 22 6.80 3.18 -0.85
CA PHE A 22 7.26 4.22 -1.76
C PHE A 22 6.32 5.41 -1.77
N HIS A 23 6.87 6.62 -1.63
CA HIS A 23 6.12 7.87 -1.67
C HIS A 23 6.66 8.82 -2.73
N GLY A 24 6.24 8.62 -3.98
CA GLY A 24 6.60 9.51 -5.09
C GLY A 24 5.99 10.91 -4.96
N ARG A 25 4.73 10.97 -4.51
CA ARG A 25 3.97 12.22 -4.30
C ARG A 25 4.62 13.26 -3.38
N GLY A 26 5.62 12.86 -2.59
CA GLY A 26 6.39 13.79 -1.75
C GLY A 26 7.38 14.65 -2.53
N GLY A 27 7.52 14.48 -3.86
CA GLY A 27 8.41 15.27 -4.71
C GLY A 27 9.90 14.92 -4.58
N ARG A 28 10.24 13.86 -3.83
CA ARG A 28 11.62 13.40 -3.63
C ARG A 28 12.20 12.71 -4.88
N PHE A 29 11.36 12.09 -5.69
CA PHE A 29 11.76 11.22 -6.79
C PHE A 29 11.26 11.77 -8.13
N PRO A 30 12.11 12.49 -8.89
CA PRO A 30 11.74 13.05 -10.18
C PRO A 30 11.15 12.00 -11.14
N GLY A 31 9.99 12.31 -11.72
CA GLY A 31 9.29 11.44 -12.66
C GLY A 31 8.58 10.24 -12.02
N CYS A 32 8.40 10.26 -10.69
CA CYS A 32 7.63 9.29 -9.93
C CYS A 32 6.54 9.95 -9.07
N GLU A 33 6.28 11.23 -9.23
CA GLU A 33 5.37 12.03 -8.39
C GLU A 33 3.94 11.48 -8.39
N HIS A 34 3.57 10.81 -9.47
CA HIS A 34 2.29 10.14 -9.65
C HIS A 34 2.19 8.76 -8.97
N LEU A 35 3.23 8.26 -8.27
CA LEU A 35 3.27 6.87 -7.78
C LEU A 35 3.33 6.79 -6.26
N ALA A 36 2.61 5.82 -5.72
CA ALA A 36 2.74 5.36 -4.34
C ALA A 36 2.67 3.82 -4.29
N LEU A 37 3.58 3.20 -3.56
CA LEU A 37 3.54 1.76 -3.27
C LEU A 37 3.28 1.59 -1.78
N ASP A 38 2.21 0.90 -1.46
CA ASP A 38 1.76 0.63 -0.10
C ASP A 38 1.70 -0.88 0.14
N ALA A 39 2.06 -1.31 1.34
CA ALA A 39 1.83 -2.66 1.81
C ALA A 39 0.54 -2.69 2.63
N TYR A 40 -0.37 -3.60 2.28
CA TYR A 40 -1.52 -4.01 3.07
C TYR A 40 -1.46 -5.54 3.17
N PRO A 41 -0.57 -6.10 4.02
CA PRO A 41 -0.23 -7.52 3.99
C PRO A 41 -1.46 -8.44 4.00
N PRO A 42 -1.49 -9.50 3.18
CA PRO A 42 -0.41 -10.00 2.32
C PRO A 42 -0.39 -9.37 0.91
N VAL A 43 -0.99 -8.20 0.71
CA VAL A 43 -1.18 -7.57 -0.61
C VAL A 43 -0.38 -6.28 -0.75
N LEU A 44 0.30 -6.10 -1.88
CA LEU A 44 0.89 -4.82 -2.27
C LEU A 44 -0.11 -4.00 -3.10
N LEU A 45 -0.17 -2.69 -2.88
CA LEU A 45 -1.00 -1.77 -3.64
C LEU A 45 -0.11 -0.72 -4.32
N LEU A 46 -0.10 -0.73 -5.65
CA LEU A 46 0.46 0.37 -6.43
C LEU A 46 -0.66 1.34 -6.80
N THR A 47 -0.62 2.56 -6.28
CA THR A 47 -1.49 3.65 -6.72
C THR A 47 -0.74 4.55 -7.69
N SER A 48 -1.34 4.77 -8.85
CA SER A 48 -0.90 5.74 -9.86
C SER A 48 -1.94 6.87 -10.00
N PHE A 49 -1.48 8.11 -10.12
CA PHE A 49 -2.34 9.30 -10.31
C PHE A 49 -2.42 9.76 -11.77
N GLU A 50 -1.83 8.98 -12.66
CA GLU A 50 -1.97 9.06 -14.12
C GLU A 50 -1.90 7.64 -14.71
N PRO A 51 -2.43 7.40 -15.91
CA PRO A 51 -2.34 6.09 -16.55
C PRO A 51 -0.88 5.67 -16.78
N LEU A 52 -0.53 4.46 -16.36
CA LEU A 52 0.72 3.82 -16.75
C LEU A 52 0.58 3.10 -18.09
N ALA A 53 1.60 3.23 -18.94
CA ALA A 53 1.72 2.44 -20.15
C ALA A 53 1.93 0.94 -19.83
N ASP A 54 1.56 0.07 -20.76
CA ASP A 54 1.65 -1.39 -20.58
C ASP A 54 3.08 -1.85 -20.34
N GLU A 55 4.07 -1.23 -20.99
CA GLU A 55 5.49 -1.54 -20.79
C GLU A 55 5.95 -1.21 -19.37
N ALA A 56 5.43 -0.12 -18.80
CA ALA A 56 5.73 0.28 -17.43
C ALA A 56 5.11 -0.69 -16.41
N LEU A 57 3.87 -1.13 -16.65
CA LEU A 57 3.23 -2.16 -15.83
C LEU A 57 3.97 -3.50 -15.93
N ALA A 58 4.41 -3.90 -17.12
CA ALA A 58 5.20 -5.11 -17.32
C ALA A 58 6.54 -5.07 -16.57
N ALA A 59 7.22 -3.92 -16.55
CA ALA A 59 8.45 -3.74 -15.79
C ALA A 59 8.21 -3.86 -14.27
N ILE A 60 7.08 -3.32 -13.77
CA ILE A 60 6.68 -3.44 -12.36
C ILE A 60 6.36 -4.88 -11.99
N VAL A 61 5.61 -5.61 -12.84
CA VAL A 61 5.34 -7.04 -12.67
C VAL A 61 6.65 -7.80 -12.50
N ALA A 62 7.57 -7.65 -13.46
CA ALA A 62 8.85 -8.36 -13.45
C ALA A 62 9.70 -8.03 -12.20
N ALA A 63 9.72 -6.77 -11.77
CA ALA A 63 10.44 -6.35 -10.58
C ALA A 63 9.86 -6.94 -9.30
N LEU A 64 8.53 -6.88 -9.13
CA LEU A 64 7.84 -7.46 -7.97
C LEU A 64 7.98 -8.99 -7.94
N GLU A 65 7.77 -9.68 -9.05
CA GLU A 65 7.91 -11.15 -9.13
C GLU A 65 9.35 -11.58 -8.83
N THR A 66 10.34 -10.85 -9.34
CA THR A 66 11.74 -11.12 -9.07
C THR A 66 12.03 -10.95 -7.59
N ARG A 67 11.65 -9.81 -7.00
CA ARG A 67 11.92 -9.59 -5.60
C ARG A 67 11.17 -10.57 -4.70
N TRP A 68 9.90 -10.84 -4.99
CA TRP A 68 9.08 -11.73 -4.17
C TRP A 68 9.66 -13.14 -4.11
N ARG A 69 10.17 -13.68 -5.22
CA ARG A 69 10.87 -14.97 -5.24
C ARG A 69 12.11 -15.02 -4.33
N GLU A 70 12.75 -13.88 -4.07
CA GLU A 70 13.95 -13.80 -3.24
C GLU A 70 13.64 -13.70 -1.75
N ILE A 71 12.52 -13.04 -1.39
CA ILE A 71 12.23 -12.67 0.01
C ILE A 71 11.03 -13.39 0.62
N ALA A 72 10.13 -13.93 -0.21
CA ALA A 72 8.93 -14.58 0.29
C ALA A 72 9.24 -16.01 0.77
N PRO A 73 8.59 -16.45 1.86
CA PRO A 73 8.61 -17.86 2.24
C PRO A 73 8.16 -18.77 1.09
N GLU A 74 8.67 -20.00 1.08
CA GLU A 74 8.33 -20.97 0.04
C GLU A 74 6.81 -21.20 -0.03
N GLY A 75 6.26 -21.04 -1.23
CA GLY A 75 4.83 -21.22 -1.50
C GLY A 75 3.95 -20.00 -1.25
N GLU A 76 4.48 -18.88 -0.74
CA GLU A 76 3.70 -17.66 -0.59
C GLU A 76 3.52 -16.91 -1.93
N PRO A 77 2.28 -16.73 -2.43
CA PRO A 77 2.06 -16.06 -3.70
C PRO A 77 2.28 -14.55 -3.58
N LEU A 78 2.78 -13.93 -4.64
CA LEU A 78 2.72 -12.47 -4.80
C LEU A 78 1.27 -12.05 -5.01
N ASN A 79 0.72 -11.28 -4.08
CA ASN A 79 -0.58 -10.64 -4.24
C ASN A 79 -0.38 -9.15 -4.44
N TRP A 80 -0.86 -8.60 -5.55
CA TRP A 80 -0.81 -7.16 -5.71
C TRP A 80 -1.94 -6.59 -6.56
N VAL A 81 -2.30 -5.36 -6.23
CA VAL A 81 -3.37 -4.58 -6.84
C VAL A 81 -2.77 -3.32 -7.42
N TYR A 82 -3.24 -2.96 -8.61
CA TYR A 82 -2.97 -1.68 -9.24
C TYR A 82 -4.23 -0.81 -9.18
N GLN A 83 -4.08 0.44 -8.75
CA GLN A 83 -5.13 1.44 -8.81
C GLN A 83 -4.66 2.67 -9.58
N CYS A 84 -5.38 3.03 -10.64
CA CYS A 84 -5.20 4.27 -11.37
C CYS A 84 -6.28 5.27 -10.97
N ARG A 85 -5.90 6.40 -10.37
CA ARG A 85 -6.77 7.53 -10.06
C ARG A 85 -6.54 8.62 -11.09
N GLN A 86 -7.45 8.74 -12.04
CA GLN A 86 -7.37 9.74 -13.09
C GLN A 86 -8.06 11.04 -12.65
N GLU A 87 -7.78 12.12 -13.39
CA GLU A 87 -8.52 13.36 -13.25
C GLU A 87 -10.04 13.15 -13.42
N GLY A 88 -10.83 14.01 -12.76
CA GLY A 88 -12.29 13.90 -12.77
C GLY A 88 -12.85 12.77 -11.91
N GLY A 89 -12.05 12.15 -11.03
CA GLY A 89 -12.49 11.16 -10.04
C GLY A 89 -12.64 9.74 -10.58
N ARG A 90 -12.30 9.50 -11.86
CA ARG A 90 -12.32 8.16 -12.45
C ARG A 90 -11.24 7.30 -11.80
N THR A 91 -11.64 6.11 -11.36
CA THR A 91 -10.74 5.15 -10.72
C THR A 91 -10.88 3.80 -11.41
N ASP A 92 -9.74 3.23 -11.78
CA ASP A 92 -9.64 1.86 -12.26
C ASP A 92 -8.78 1.06 -11.28
N THR A 93 -9.32 -0.03 -10.74
CA THR A 93 -8.64 -0.88 -9.76
C THR A 93 -8.63 -2.31 -10.27
N ARG A 94 -7.45 -2.90 -10.38
CA ARG A 94 -7.23 -4.22 -10.99
C ARG A 94 -6.41 -5.10 -10.06
N LEU A 95 -6.89 -6.31 -9.82
CA LEU A 95 -6.06 -7.38 -9.27
C LEU A 95 -5.08 -7.82 -10.34
N MET A 96 -3.79 -7.68 -10.07
CA MET A 96 -2.75 -7.92 -11.07
C MET A 96 -2.16 -9.33 -10.93
N ALA A 97 -2.02 -9.83 -9.71
CA ALA A 97 -1.64 -11.21 -9.43
C ALA A 97 -2.15 -11.66 -8.04
N GLY A 98 -2.28 -12.97 -7.86
CA GLY A 98 -2.65 -13.59 -6.58
C GLY A 98 -4.12 -13.37 -6.22
N ALA A 99 -4.37 -13.08 -4.94
CA ALA A 99 -5.71 -12.82 -4.42
C ALA A 99 -5.70 -11.75 -3.31
N VAL A 100 -6.83 -11.07 -3.14
CA VAL A 100 -7.08 -10.20 -1.98
C VAL A 100 -7.93 -10.98 -0.98
N PRO A 101 -7.51 -11.11 0.30
CA PRO A 101 -8.32 -11.81 1.30
C PRO A 101 -9.69 -11.15 1.49
N GLU A 102 -10.71 -11.93 1.86
CA GLU A 102 -12.02 -11.41 2.24
C GLU A 102 -12.52 -12.20 3.48
N PRO A 103 -12.58 -11.58 4.67
CA PRO A 103 -12.21 -10.19 4.96
C PRO A 103 -10.70 -9.93 4.87
N HIS A 104 -10.31 -8.76 4.36
CA HIS A 104 -8.91 -8.33 4.37
C HIS A 104 -8.61 -7.59 5.67
N ILE A 105 -7.89 -8.23 6.58
CA ILE A 105 -7.47 -7.65 7.86
C ILE A 105 -5.96 -7.47 7.84
N VAL A 106 -5.50 -6.24 8.09
CA VAL A 106 -4.08 -5.89 8.23
C VAL A 106 -3.76 -5.50 9.66
N THR A 107 -2.48 -5.48 10.00
CA THR A 107 -1.98 -4.98 11.27
C THR A 107 -1.15 -3.71 11.11
N GLU A 108 -1.17 -2.85 12.12
CA GLU A 108 -0.24 -1.73 12.28
C GLU A 108 0.07 -1.58 13.77
N ALA A 109 1.33 -1.84 14.14
CA ALA A 109 1.81 -1.80 15.52
C ALA A 109 0.93 -2.65 16.46
N GLY A 110 0.51 -3.84 16.02
CA GLY A 110 -0.34 -4.76 16.79
C GLY A 110 -1.83 -4.41 16.85
N THR A 111 -2.29 -3.31 16.23
CA THR A 111 -3.73 -3.05 16.04
C THR A 111 -4.20 -3.62 14.71
N ARG A 112 -5.40 -4.21 14.69
CA ARG A 112 -5.99 -4.82 13.50
C ARG A 112 -6.97 -3.87 12.83
N TYR A 113 -6.89 -3.75 11.50
CA TYR A 113 -7.75 -2.91 10.69
C TYR A 113 -8.39 -3.74 9.57
N LEU A 114 -9.70 -3.56 9.37
CA LEU A 114 -10.39 -4.09 8.20
C LEU A 114 -10.15 -3.13 7.02
N VAL A 115 -9.65 -3.66 5.92
CA VAL A 115 -9.36 -2.89 4.71
C VAL A 115 -10.08 -3.48 3.49
N HIS A 116 -10.15 -2.72 2.41
CA HIS A 116 -10.71 -3.18 1.14
C HIS A 116 -9.96 -2.56 -0.04
N LEU A 117 -9.24 -3.40 -0.79
CA LEU A 117 -8.38 -2.91 -1.89
C LEU A 117 -9.08 -2.82 -3.23
N LEU A 118 -10.11 -3.65 -3.48
CA LEU A 118 -10.80 -3.73 -4.77
C LEU A 118 -12.07 -2.86 -4.86
N ARG A 119 -12.33 -2.02 -3.84
CA ARG A 119 -13.54 -1.19 -3.75
C ARG A 119 -13.16 0.26 -3.47
N GLY A 120 -13.75 1.19 -4.22
CA GLY A 120 -13.56 2.63 -4.01
C GLY A 120 -12.11 3.11 -4.17
N GLN A 121 -11.86 4.35 -3.74
CA GLN A 121 -10.52 4.95 -3.71
C GLN A 121 -9.83 4.78 -2.37
N ASN A 122 -10.57 4.85 -1.26
CA ASN A 122 -10.01 4.74 0.08
C ASN A 122 -10.17 3.31 0.57
N HIS A 123 -9.18 2.83 1.32
CA HIS A 123 -9.04 1.40 1.61
C HIS A 123 -9.38 1.01 3.05
N GLY A 124 -10.02 1.88 3.83
CA GLY A 124 -10.31 1.62 5.25
C GLY A 124 -9.19 2.03 6.22
N LEU A 125 -7.98 2.33 5.74
CA LEU A 125 -6.85 2.78 6.56
C LEU A 125 -5.95 3.76 5.80
N PHE A 126 -5.75 4.94 6.39
CA PHE A 126 -4.82 5.97 5.89
C PHE A 126 -3.44 5.80 6.54
N LEU A 127 -2.45 5.34 5.77
CA LEU A 127 -1.12 4.95 6.29
C LEU A 127 -0.25 6.14 6.70
N ASP A 128 -0.52 7.33 6.16
CA ASP A 128 0.13 8.59 6.56
C ASP A 128 -0.19 8.98 8.01
N MET A 129 -1.29 8.49 8.57
CA MET A 129 -1.69 8.74 9.96
C MET A 129 -1.17 7.70 10.96
N ALA A 130 -0.28 6.77 10.55
CA ALA A 130 0.29 5.74 11.44
C ALA A 130 0.93 6.35 12.69
N GLU A 131 1.75 7.38 12.51
CA GLU A 131 2.42 8.11 13.59
C GLU A 131 1.43 8.84 14.51
N GLY A 132 0.37 9.41 13.94
CA GLY A 132 -0.70 10.03 14.72
C GLY A 132 -1.44 9.00 15.59
N ARG A 133 -1.75 7.82 15.04
CA ARG A 133 -2.37 6.72 15.78
C ARG A 133 -1.45 6.18 16.87
N ARG A 134 -0.15 6.05 16.59
CA ARG A 134 0.86 5.67 17.61
C ARG A 134 0.89 6.68 18.74
N TRP A 135 1.00 7.96 18.42
CA TRP A 135 1.03 9.03 19.42
C TRP A 135 -0.21 8.99 20.33
N VAL A 136 -1.42 8.89 19.76
CA VAL A 136 -2.66 8.78 20.56
C VAL A 136 -2.59 7.58 21.52
N ARG A 137 -2.12 6.43 21.05
CA ARG A 137 -2.01 5.20 21.84
C ARG A 137 -1.05 5.33 23.02
N GLU A 138 0.06 6.04 22.83
CA GLU A 138 1.08 6.25 23.86
C GLU A 138 0.64 7.28 24.92
N HIS A 139 -0.27 8.21 24.58
CA HIS A 139 -0.62 9.34 25.44
C HIS A 139 -1.99 9.20 26.12
N VAL A 140 -2.91 8.37 25.60
CA VAL A 140 -4.23 8.16 26.20
C VAL A 140 -4.13 7.25 27.43
N GLN A 141 -4.58 7.77 28.57
CA GLN A 141 -4.59 7.06 29.85
C GLN A 141 -5.91 6.28 30.06
N PRO A 142 -5.91 5.21 30.89
CA PRO A 142 -7.14 4.53 31.29
C PRO A 142 -8.18 5.51 31.85
N GLY A 143 -9.41 5.43 31.35
CA GLY A 143 -10.53 6.29 31.76
C GLY A 143 -10.68 7.60 30.97
N ALA A 144 -9.78 7.90 30.02
CA ALA A 144 -9.93 9.05 29.15
C ALA A 144 -11.17 8.93 28.24
N LYS A 145 -11.80 10.07 27.93
CA LYS A 145 -12.86 10.20 26.93
C LYS A 145 -12.28 10.84 25.68
N VAL A 146 -12.32 10.13 24.56
CA VAL A 146 -11.77 10.59 23.28
C VAL A 146 -12.91 10.82 22.29
N LEU A 147 -12.93 11.99 21.65
CA LEU A 147 -13.84 12.32 20.56
C LEU A 147 -13.05 12.36 19.26
N ASN A 148 -13.38 11.46 18.33
CA ASN A 148 -12.81 11.44 16.99
C ASN A 148 -13.84 11.99 15.98
N LEU A 149 -13.67 13.25 15.58
CA LEU A 149 -14.51 13.87 14.55
C LEU A 149 -13.95 13.51 13.17
N PHE A 150 -14.84 13.14 12.24
CA PHE A 150 -14.46 12.63 10.91
C PHE A 150 -13.66 11.31 10.99
N ALA A 151 -14.16 10.38 11.81
CA ALA A 151 -13.48 9.12 12.10
C ALA A 151 -13.18 8.23 10.88
N TYR A 152 -13.90 8.46 9.76
CA TYR A 152 -13.95 7.61 8.56
C TYR A 152 -14.48 6.20 8.87
#